data_AF-A0A917WXZ6-F1
#
_entry.id   AF-A0A917WXZ6-F1
#
_cell.length_a   1.000
_cell.length_b   1.000
_cell.length_c   1.000
_cell.angle_alpha   90.00
_cell.angle_beta   90.00
_cell.angle_gamma   90.00
#
_symmetry.space_group_name_H-M   'P 1'
#
loop_
_entity.id
_entity.type
_entity.pdbx_description
1 polymer ?
#
loop_
_entity_poly.entity_id
_entity_poly.type
_entity_poly.pdbx_seq_one_letter_code
_entity_poly.pdbx_strand_id
1 'polypeptide(L)'
;MPTITYTQAATGFPADPDQASTTALTEGLQLAAKSPVYDAPGGQARAYLTPQISGVDLVMPIVARRDGWVAVLLPSINRSVGWLPAGGWTTRPLRDQLVVRRSAFTLTWLRDGVTQQTWTVTIGAPSTPTPLGRTFVLGRSSLPSKVYAGLDVLALGAVPDDKNAVDEGLYDAHTGIHAWYRNEFGYKKSNGCVRMPPAAQKVLLDQVASGTSVIVLP
;
A
#
# COMPACT_ATOMS: atom_id res chain seq x y z
N MET A 1 10.04 -22.41 0.38
CA MET A 1 9.00 -21.36 0.26
C MET A 1 9.64 -20.08 -0.25
N PRO A 2 8.98 -19.31 -1.12
CA PRO A 2 9.47 -18.00 -1.57
C PRO A 2 9.57 -17.00 -0.41
N THR A 3 10.35 -15.95 -0.59
CA THR A 3 10.31 -14.76 0.27
C THR A 3 9.51 -13.70 -0.48
N ILE A 4 8.55 -13.06 0.18
CA ILE A 4 7.82 -11.93 -0.42
C ILE A 4 8.80 -10.77 -0.55
N THR A 5 8.99 -10.28 -1.76
CA THR A 5 9.81 -9.11 -2.07
C THR A 5 8.98 -8.10 -2.85
N TYR A 6 9.59 -6.96 -3.19
CA TYR A 6 8.94 -5.94 -4.01
C TYR A 6 8.45 -6.50 -5.36
N THR A 7 9.21 -7.39 -6.01
CA THR A 7 8.85 -7.93 -7.33
C THR A 7 8.29 -9.35 -7.26
N GLN A 8 8.59 -10.09 -6.19
CA GLN A 8 8.19 -11.49 -6.04
C GLN A 8 6.99 -11.64 -5.11
N ALA A 9 5.83 -11.90 -5.70
CA ALA A 9 4.63 -12.30 -4.98
C ALA A 9 4.62 -13.82 -4.71
N ALA A 10 4.01 -14.21 -3.60
CA ALA A 10 3.70 -15.61 -3.28
C ALA A 10 2.19 -15.85 -3.40
N THR A 11 1.77 -17.12 -3.52
CA THR A 11 0.38 -17.49 -3.80
C THR A 11 -0.27 -18.33 -2.70
N GLY A 12 -1.61 -18.30 -2.70
CA GLY A 12 -2.46 -19.09 -1.81
C GLY A 12 -2.57 -18.57 -0.39
N PHE A 13 -2.41 -17.26 -0.22
CA PHE A 13 -2.96 -16.57 0.93
C PHE A 13 -4.45 -16.33 0.75
N PRO A 14 -5.23 -16.28 1.83
CA PRO A 14 -6.64 -15.95 1.76
C PRO A 14 -6.83 -14.49 1.35
N ALA A 15 -7.93 -14.26 0.64
CA ALA A 15 -8.42 -12.91 0.40
C ALA A 15 -8.69 -12.22 1.74
N ASP A 16 -8.40 -10.93 1.77
CA ASP A 16 -8.86 -10.04 2.82
C ASP A 16 -10.40 -10.02 2.83
N PRO A 17 -11.11 -10.29 3.95
CA PRO A 17 -12.56 -10.25 3.96
C PRO A 17 -13.14 -8.83 3.88
N ASP A 18 -12.40 -7.80 4.31
CA ASP A 18 -12.90 -6.42 4.44
C ASP A 18 -12.22 -5.46 3.45
N GLN A 19 -11.94 -5.93 2.24
CA GLN A 19 -11.19 -5.20 1.21
C GLN A 19 -11.72 -3.80 0.92
N ALA A 20 -13.04 -3.61 1.02
CA ALA A 20 -13.71 -2.33 0.75
C ALA A 20 -14.01 -1.52 2.02
N SER A 21 -13.63 -2.01 3.20
CA SER A 21 -13.89 -1.30 4.46
C SER A 21 -13.12 0.01 4.51
N THR A 22 -13.82 1.07 4.91
CA THR A 22 -13.24 2.39 5.17
C THR A 22 -12.80 2.56 6.62
N THR A 23 -13.01 1.54 7.46
CA THR A 23 -12.55 1.54 8.84
C THR A 23 -11.03 1.65 8.86
N ALA A 24 -10.52 2.64 9.59
CA ALA A 24 -9.08 2.86 9.70
C ALA A 24 -8.40 1.65 10.37
N LEU A 25 -7.27 1.22 9.80
CA LEU A 25 -6.39 0.25 10.45
C LEU A 25 -5.44 1.02 11.36
N THR A 26 -5.56 0.80 12.66
CA THR A 26 -4.93 1.65 13.68
C THR A 26 -3.66 1.06 14.29
N GLU A 27 -3.26 -0.13 13.88
CA GLU A 27 -2.09 -0.83 14.41
C GLU A 27 -1.29 -1.47 13.28
N GLY A 28 0.02 -1.26 13.27
CA GLY A 28 0.96 -1.82 12.32
C GLY A 28 1.90 -2.79 13.01
N LEU A 29 2.18 -3.92 12.35
CA LEU A 29 3.12 -4.94 12.79
C LEU A 29 4.47 -4.75 12.12
N GLN A 30 5.54 -4.85 12.90
CA GLN A 30 6.92 -4.79 12.44
C GLN A 30 7.69 -6.03 12.90
N LEU A 31 8.25 -6.78 11.95
CA LEU A 31 8.98 -8.01 12.24
C LEU A 31 10.36 -7.70 12.83
N ALA A 32 10.78 -8.50 13.81
CA ALA A 32 12.14 -8.41 14.36
C ALA A 32 13.16 -9.17 13.49
N ALA A 33 12.73 -10.24 12.82
CA ALA A 33 13.55 -11.06 11.95
C ALA A 33 12.69 -11.68 10.83
N LYS A 34 13.33 -12.39 9.90
CA LYS A 34 12.63 -13.15 8.87
C LYS A 34 11.67 -14.16 9.51
N SER A 35 10.39 -14.12 9.13
CA SER A 35 9.34 -14.96 9.71
C SER A 35 8.54 -15.69 8.63
N PRO A 36 8.17 -16.96 8.82
CA PRO A 36 7.16 -17.60 7.97
C PRO A 36 5.82 -16.88 8.13
N VAL A 37 5.06 -16.82 7.04
CA VAL A 37 3.70 -16.29 7.00
C VAL A 37 2.75 -17.32 6.42
N TYR A 38 1.58 -17.43 7.03
CA TYR A 38 0.67 -18.56 6.89
C TYR A 38 -0.63 -18.16 6.18
N ASP A 39 -1.30 -19.12 5.56
CA ASP A 39 -2.62 -18.93 4.93
C ASP A 39 -3.79 -18.92 5.94
N ALA A 40 -3.60 -19.49 7.13
CA ALA A 40 -4.56 -19.46 8.23
C ALA A 40 -3.86 -19.66 9.58
N PRO A 41 -4.53 -19.37 10.71
CA PRO A 41 -4.07 -19.82 12.02
C PRO A 41 -3.84 -21.34 12.04
N GLY A 42 -2.61 -21.76 12.33
CA GLY A 42 -2.21 -23.18 12.30
C GLY A 42 -2.21 -23.82 10.90
N GLY A 43 -2.36 -23.01 9.84
CA GLY A 43 -2.38 -23.46 8.45
C GLY A 43 -1.00 -23.73 7.87
N GLN A 44 -0.88 -23.65 6.55
CA GLN A 44 0.39 -23.86 5.85
C GLN A 44 1.16 -22.56 5.74
N ALA A 45 2.47 -22.61 6.03
CA ALA A 45 3.36 -21.53 5.68
C ALA A 45 3.46 -21.45 4.15
N ARG A 46 3.23 -20.27 3.58
CA ARG A 46 3.22 -20.04 2.12
C ARG A 46 4.46 -19.31 1.65
N ALA A 47 4.99 -18.42 2.50
CA ALA A 47 6.15 -17.60 2.20
C ALA A 47 6.89 -17.17 3.46
N TYR A 48 7.99 -16.47 3.27
CA TYR A 48 8.65 -15.69 4.31
C TYR A 48 8.44 -14.18 4.10
N LEU A 49 8.32 -13.46 5.21
CA LEU A 49 8.43 -12.00 5.26
C LEU A 49 9.73 -11.62 5.96
N THR A 50 10.32 -10.50 5.57
CA THR A 50 11.52 -9.92 6.18
C THR A 50 11.20 -8.59 6.85
N PRO A 51 12.01 -8.13 7.83
CA PRO A 51 11.81 -6.83 8.48
C PRO A 51 11.84 -5.63 7.53
N GLN A 52 12.47 -5.79 6.37
CA GLN A 52 12.59 -4.77 5.34
C GLN A 52 12.28 -5.33 3.95
N ILE A 53 11.77 -4.47 3.07
CA ILE A 53 11.65 -4.71 1.63
C ILE A 53 12.35 -3.56 0.90
N SER A 54 13.28 -3.87 0.00
CA SER A 54 14.04 -2.88 -0.77
C SER A 54 14.71 -1.80 0.09
N GLY A 55 15.22 -2.18 1.27
CA GLY A 55 15.89 -1.27 2.20
C GLY A 55 14.96 -0.38 3.04
N VAL A 56 13.64 -0.57 2.95
CA VAL A 56 12.66 0.14 3.77
C VAL A 56 12.04 -0.79 4.81
N ASP A 57 11.92 -0.29 6.04
CA ASP A 57 11.23 -0.98 7.13
C ASP A 57 9.79 -1.32 6.77
N LEU A 58 9.48 -2.62 6.87
CA LEU A 58 8.17 -3.15 6.56
C LEU A 58 7.26 -3.04 7.79
N VAL A 59 6.30 -2.13 7.70
CA VAL A 59 5.21 -2.01 8.68
C VAL A 59 3.91 -2.39 7.98
N MET A 60 3.31 -3.51 8.39
CA MET A 60 2.10 -4.03 7.78
C MET A 60 0.89 -3.77 8.69
N PRO A 61 -0.20 -3.18 8.20
CA PRO A 61 -1.41 -3.03 8.99
C PRO A 61 -1.97 -4.36 9.48
N ILE A 62 -2.30 -4.42 10.76
CA ILE A 62 -3.03 -5.54 11.36
C ILE A 62 -4.50 -5.41 11.00
N VAL A 63 -5.09 -6.49 10.48
CA VAL A 63 -6.50 -6.53 10.06
C VAL A 63 -7.35 -7.45 10.91
N ALA A 64 -6.75 -8.44 11.57
CA ALA A 64 -7.47 -9.34 12.47
C ALA A 64 -6.54 -9.95 13.51
N ARG A 65 -7.13 -10.41 14.62
CA ARG A 65 -6.48 -11.21 15.65
C ARG A 65 -7.36 -12.43 15.92
N ARG A 66 -6.78 -13.62 16.00
CA ARG A 66 -7.52 -14.87 16.22
C ARG A 66 -6.64 -15.92 16.87
N ASP A 67 -7.05 -16.46 18.01
CA ASP A 67 -6.44 -17.64 18.63
C ASP A 67 -4.90 -17.55 18.80
N GLY A 68 -4.38 -16.37 19.16
CA GLY A 68 -2.93 -16.13 19.28
C GLY A 68 -2.19 -15.79 17.98
N TRP A 69 -2.93 -15.64 16.88
CA TRP A 69 -2.43 -15.22 15.57
C TRP A 69 -2.87 -13.80 15.23
N VAL A 70 -2.07 -13.16 14.39
CA VAL A 70 -2.34 -11.83 13.83
C VAL A 70 -2.35 -11.93 12.32
N ALA A 71 -3.40 -11.41 11.69
CA ALA A 71 -3.47 -11.23 10.25
C ALA A 71 -3.00 -9.82 9.88
N VAL A 72 -2.16 -9.73 8.85
CA VAL A 72 -1.67 -8.45 8.31
C VAL A 72 -1.97 -8.34 6.82
N LEU A 73 -2.13 -7.12 6.31
CA LEU A 73 -2.12 -6.89 4.86
C LEU A 73 -0.75 -7.22 4.28
N LEU A 74 -0.72 -8.03 3.23
CA LEU A 74 0.53 -8.44 2.58
C LEU A 74 1.01 -7.39 1.57
N PRO A 75 2.32 -7.08 1.53
CA PRO A 75 2.89 -6.31 0.44
C PRO A 75 2.96 -7.16 -0.84
N SER A 76 2.83 -6.51 -2.00
CA SER A 76 3.00 -7.11 -3.33
C SER A 76 1.96 -8.19 -3.69
N ILE A 77 0.99 -8.45 -2.81
CA ILE A 77 -0.10 -9.40 -2.99
C ILE A 77 -1.41 -8.66 -2.69
N ASN A 78 -2.01 -8.10 -3.73
CA ASN A 78 -3.20 -7.26 -3.59
C ASN A 78 -4.30 -7.97 -2.79
N ARG A 79 -4.91 -7.23 -1.86
CA ARG A 79 -6.16 -7.63 -1.18
C ARG A 79 -6.08 -9.01 -0.52
N SER A 80 -4.89 -9.38 -0.05
CA SER A 80 -4.62 -10.66 0.63
C SER A 80 -4.07 -10.42 2.02
N VAL A 81 -4.33 -11.38 2.91
CA VAL A 81 -3.85 -11.34 4.30
C VAL A 81 -2.92 -12.50 4.59
N GLY A 82 -1.91 -12.25 5.42
CA GLY A 82 -0.99 -13.27 5.91
C GLY A 82 -1.10 -13.39 7.42
N TRP A 83 -1.09 -14.62 7.92
CA TRP A 83 -1.18 -14.91 9.34
C TRP A 83 0.22 -15.13 9.93
N LEU A 84 0.48 -14.47 11.05
CA LEU A 84 1.71 -14.58 11.84
C LEU A 84 1.36 -15.08 13.24
N PRO A 85 2.10 -16.05 13.79
CA PRO A 85 1.92 -16.47 15.18
C PRO A 85 2.38 -15.36 16.13
N ALA A 86 2.01 -15.46 17.40
CA ALA A 86 2.52 -14.55 18.43
C ALA A 86 4.06 -14.62 18.54
N GLY A 87 4.68 -13.46 18.78
CA GLY A 87 6.13 -13.33 18.98
C GLY A 87 6.91 -13.06 17.70
N GLY A 88 8.15 -12.55 17.84
CA GLY A 88 9.00 -12.22 16.69
C GLY A 88 8.63 -10.92 15.97
N TRP A 89 7.73 -10.12 16.54
CA TRP A 89 7.32 -8.81 16.03
C TRP A 89 6.92 -7.87 17.16
N THR A 90 6.89 -6.59 16.84
CA THR A 90 6.34 -5.53 17.69
C THR A 90 5.22 -4.82 16.94
N THR A 91 4.45 -3.99 17.65
CA THR A 91 3.42 -3.17 17.02
C THR A 91 3.65 -1.70 17.28
N ARG A 92 3.09 -0.87 16.39
CA ARG A 92 3.07 0.57 16.52
C ARG A 92 1.71 1.13 16.11
N PRO A 93 1.28 2.26 16.71
CA PRO A 93 0.04 2.90 16.31
C PRO A 93 0.13 3.44 14.87
N LEU A 94 -0.95 3.30 14.12
CA LEU A 94 -1.18 3.92 12.84
C LEU A 94 -2.29 4.95 13.02
N ARG A 95 -1.95 6.23 12.86
CA ARG A 95 -2.90 7.33 13.07
C ARG A 95 -3.48 7.86 11.77
N ASP A 96 -2.73 7.68 10.68
CA ASP A 96 -3.07 8.23 9.38
C ASP A 96 -3.82 7.22 8.51
N GLN A 97 -4.73 7.73 7.69
CA GLN A 97 -5.43 7.00 6.65
C GLN A 97 -5.52 7.87 5.39
N LEU A 98 -5.26 7.27 4.23
CA LEU A 98 -5.46 7.91 2.93
C LEU A 98 -6.66 7.27 2.23
N VAL A 99 -7.64 8.08 1.85
CA VAL A 99 -8.85 7.64 1.14
C VAL A 99 -8.81 8.21 -0.27
N VAL A 100 -8.66 7.33 -1.26
CA VAL A 100 -8.70 7.69 -2.67
C VAL A 100 -10.08 7.34 -3.23
N ARG A 101 -10.75 8.29 -3.88
CA ARG A 101 -12.01 8.05 -4.61
C ARG A 101 -11.78 8.28 -6.09
N ARG A 102 -11.86 7.22 -6.89
CA ARG A 102 -11.54 7.26 -8.33
C ARG A 102 -12.57 8.08 -9.12
N SER A 103 -13.84 7.95 -8.79
CA SER A 103 -14.96 8.65 -9.43
C SER A 103 -14.93 10.16 -9.18
N ALA A 104 -14.57 10.56 -7.96
CA ALA A 104 -14.48 11.96 -7.55
C ALA A 104 -13.09 12.58 -7.79
N PHE A 105 -12.10 11.79 -8.23
CA PHE A 105 -10.70 12.22 -8.38
C PHE A 105 -10.14 12.86 -7.12
N THR A 106 -10.42 12.31 -5.94
CA THR A 106 -9.95 12.86 -4.67
C THR A 106 -9.02 11.91 -3.94
N LEU A 107 -8.04 12.49 -3.26
CA LEU A 107 -7.31 11.85 -2.16
C LEU A 107 -7.57 12.68 -0.90
N THR A 108 -8.12 12.05 0.11
CA THR A 108 -8.34 12.65 1.44
C THR A 108 -7.38 12.02 2.43
N TRP A 109 -6.64 12.85 3.15
CA TRP A 109 -5.83 12.42 4.28
C TRP A 109 -6.60 12.65 5.57
N LEU A 110 -6.73 11.59 6.37
CA LEU A 110 -7.30 11.62 7.71
C LEU A 110 -6.22 11.30 8.74
N ARG A 111 -6.35 11.90 9.91
CA ARG A 111 -5.58 11.57 11.11
C ARG A 111 -6.55 11.35 12.25
N ASP A 112 -6.49 10.17 12.87
CA ASP A 112 -7.40 9.72 13.92
C ASP A 112 -8.89 9.88 13.54
N GLY A 113 -9.21 9.56 12.28
CA GLY A 113 -10.57 9.70 11.74
C GLY A 113 -10.98 11.13 11.37
N VAL A 114 -10.15 12.14 11.62
CA VAL A 114 -10.43 13.54 11.27
C VAL A 114 -9.75 13.91 9.96
N THR A 115 -10.52 14.43 9.00
CA THR A 115 -10.01 14.96 7.74
C THR A 115 -9.03 16.10 8.00
N GLN A 116 -7.81 15.96 7.49
CA GLN A 116 -6.78 16.98 7.54
C GLN A 116 -6.80 17.81 6.26
N GLN A 117 -6.71 17.15 5.11
CA GLN A 117 -6.70 17.78 3.78
C GLN A 117 -7.30 16.86 2.73
N THR A 118 -7.83 17.46 1.67
CA THR A 118 -8.31 16.76 0.47
C THR A 118 -7.74 17.44 -0.77
N TRP A 119 -7.29 16.65 -1.73
CA TRP A 119 -6.72 17.14 -2.99
C TRP A 119 -7.37 16.46 -4.18
N THR A 120 -7.44 17.19 -5.30
CA THR A 120 -7.75 16.60 -6.61
C THR A 120 -6.53 15.85 -7.12
N VAL A 121 -6.74 14.61 -7.59
CA VAL A 121 -5.70 13.71 -8.07
C VAL A 121 -6.00 13.19 -9.47
N THR A 122 -4.98 12.66 -10.15
CA THR A 122 -5.17 11.84 -11.35
C THR A 122 -4.99 10.38 -11.00
N ILE A 123 -5.88 9.56 -11.53
CA ILE A 123 -5.92 8.11 -11.31
C ILE A 123 -5.58 7.35 -12.60
N GLY A 124 -5.51 6.03 -12.48
CA GLY A 124 -5.26 5.11 -13.58
C GLY A 124 -6.22 5.31 -14.74
N ALA A 125 -5.71 5.16 -15.96
CA ALA A 125 -6.53 5.09 -17.16
C ALA A 125 -7.45 3.86 -17.12
N PRO A 126 -8.49 3.78 -17.97
CA PRO A 126 -9.33 2.58 -18.05
C PRO A 126 -8.54 1.29 -18.35
N SER A 127 -7.48 1.37 -19.16
CA SER A 127 -6.60 0.24 -19.47
C SER A 127 -5.67 -0.13 -18.30
N THR A 128 -5.29 0.83 -17.46
CA THR A 128 -4.36 0.66 -16.33
C THR A 128 -4.96 1.24 -15.05
N PRO A 129 -6.08 0.68 -14.57
CA PRO A 129 -6.83 1.28 -13.47
C PRO A 129 -6.02 1.27 -12.17
N THR A 130 -6.19 2.30 -11.34
CA THR A 130 -5.70 2.26 -9.96
C THR A 130 -6.41 1.11 -9.22
N PRO A 131 -5.67 0.15 -8.63
CA PRO A 131 -6.25 -1.01 -7.96
C PRO A 131 -7.23 -0.59 -6.86
N LEU A 132 -8.41 -1.21 -6.82
CA LEU A 132 -9.40 -0.99 -5.78
C LEU A 132 -9.05 -1.74 -4.49
N GLY A 133 -9.66 -1.30 -3.39
CA GLY A 133 -9.59 -1.94 -2.08
C GLY A 133 -8.49 -1.36 -1.20
N ARG A 134 -8.39 -1.90 0.01
CA ARG A 134 -7.40 -1.46 1.00
C ARG A 134 -6.01 -2.04 0.71
N THR A 135 -5.03 -1.19 0.95
CA THR A 135 -3.59 -1.43 0.90
C THR A 135 -2.94 -0.51 1.94
N PHE A 136 -1.64 -0.28 1.84
CA PHE A 136 -0.89 0.57 2.75
C PHE A 136 0.29 1.21 2.07
N VAL A 137 0.85 2.26 2.67
CA VAL A 137 2.14 2.82 2.27
C VAL A 137 3.22 1.82 2.66
N LEU A 138 3.83 1.16 1.68
CA LEU A 138 4.94 0.24 1.90
C LEU A 138 6.19 1.02 2.34
N GLY A 139 6.46 2.15 1.69
CA GLY A 139 7.68 2.89 1.91
C GLY A 139 7.84 4.10 1.01
N ARG A 140 8.98 4.77 1.16
CA ARG A 140 9.41 5.86 0.27
C ARG A 140 10.46 5.34 -0.68
N SER A 141 10.31 5.70 -1.95
CA SER A 141 11.32 5.44 -2.96
C SER A 141 11.82 6.76 -3.51
N SER A 142 13.13 7.00 -3.37
CA SER A 142 13.75 8.19 -3.96
C SER A 142 14.01 7.94 -5.44
N LEU A 143 13.19 8.57 -6.27
CA LEU A 143 13.28 8.51 -7.71
C LEU A 143 13.43 9.94 -8.23
N PRO A 144 14.58 10.60 -8.02
CA PRO A 144 14.77 12.00 -8.40
C PRO A 144 14.65 12.15 -9.91
N SER A 145 13.46 12.52 -10.36
CA SER A 145 13.11 12.71 -11.76
C SER A 145 12.17 13.89 -11.88
N LYS A 146 12.30 14.61 -12.99
CA LYS A 146 11.41 15.72 -13.33
C LYS A 146 9.96 15.28 -13.31
N VAL A 147 9.66 14.03 -13.70
CA VAL A 147 8.29 13.47 -13.74
C VAL A 147 7.62 13.50 -12.36
N TYR A 148 8.40 13.26 -11.30
CA TYR A 148 7.95 13.28 -9.91
C TYR A 148 8.19 14.66 -9.25
N ALA A 149 8.43 15.70 -10.04
CA ALA A 149 8.77 17.04 -9.57
C ALA A 149 9.97 17.06 -8.59
N GLY A 150 10.89 16.10 -8.72
CA GLY A 150 12.04 15.95 -7.81
C GLY A 150 11.69 15.49 -6.39
N LEU A 151 10.46 15.00 -6.16
CA LEU A 151 10.01 14.50 -4.87
C LEU A 151 10.01 12.97 -4.84
N ASP A 152 10.16 12.41 -3.64
CA ASP A 152 10.04 10.97 -3.41
C ASP A 152 8.62 10.46 -3.70
N VAL A 153 8.54 9.17 -4.02
CA VAL A 153 7.29 8.44 -4.25
C VAL A 153 6.90 7.68 -2.99
N LEU A 154 5.62 7.73 -2.62
CA LEU A 154 5.05 6.80 -1.65
C LEU A 154 4.67 5.52 -2.38
N ALA A 155 5.50 4.48 -2.28
CA ALA A 155 5.17 3.16 -2.81
C ALA A 155 4.08 2.53 -1.94
N LEU A 156 3.04 1.99 -2.57
CA LEU A 156 2.00 1.24 -1.86
C LEU A 156 2.34 -0.23 -1.80
N GLY A 157 1.74 -1.00 -0.89
CA GLY A 157 1.80 -2.46 -0.90
C GLY A 157 1.06 -3.09 -2.09
N ALA A 158 0.40 -2.29 -2.93
CA ALA A 158 -0.37 -2.72 -4.09
C ALA A 158 0.46 -2.71 -5.38
N VAL A 159 0.18 -3.67 -6.26
CA VAL A 159 0.69 -3.79 -7.63
C VAL A 159 -0.45 -3.67 -8.65
N PRO A 160 -0.21 -3.47 -9.95
CA PRO A 160 -1.25 -3.54 -10.97
C PRO A 160 -2.05 -4.86 -10.88
N ASP A 161 -3.38 -4.78 -11.02
CA ASP A 161 -4.25 -5.98 -11.03
C ASP A 161 -4.07 -6.82 -12.30
N ASP A 162 -3.81 -6.15 -13.43
CA ASP A 162 -3.34 -6.76 -14.66
C ASP A 162 -1.92 -6.24 -14.95
N LYS A 163 -0.92 -7.09 -14.68
CA LYS A 163 0.48 -6.73 -14.93
C LYS A 163 0.81 -6.63 -16.41
N ASN A 164 0.03 -7.26 -17.30
CA ASN A 164 0.25 -7.17 -18.75
C ASN A 164 -0.35 -5.89 -19.36
N ALA A 165 -1.17 -5.16 -18.59
CA ALA A 165 -1.77 -3.92 -19.05
C ALA A 165 -0.84 -2.70 -18.94
N VAL A 166 0.26 -2.83 -18.20
CA VAL A 166 1.31 -1.79 -18.06
C VAL A 166 2.49 -2.12 -18.97
N ASP A 167 3.28 -1.10 -19.32
CA ASP A 167 4.53 -1.28 -20.08
C ASP A 167 5.44 -2.30 -19.37
N GLU A 168 6.23 -3.07 -20.13
CA GLU A 168 7.08 -4.14 -19.61
C GLU A 168 8.00 -3.66 -18.46
N GLY A 169 8.53 -2.44 -18.55
CA GLY A 169 9.34 -1.81 -17.50
C GLY A 169 8.60 -1.50 -16.19
N LEU A 170 7.28 -1.69 -16.15
CA LEU A 170 6.40 -1.47 -15.00
C LEU A 170 5.71 -2.75 -14.50
N TYR A 171 5.98 -3.91 -15.09
CA TYR A 171 5.33 -5.19 -14.72
C TYR A 171 5.44 -5.52 -13.23
N ASP A 172 6.59 -5.19 -12.63
CA ASP A 172 6.85 -5.36 -11.19
C ASP A 172 6.87 -4.03 -10.42
N ALA A 173 6.35 -2.96 -11.03
CA ALA A 173 6.19 -1.70 -10.33
C ALA A 173 5.02 -1.81 -9.34
N HIS A 174 5.23 -1.29 -8.14
CA HIS A 174 4.12 -1.03 -7.25
C HIS A 174 3.34 0.19 -7.71
N THR A 175 2.05 0.20 -7.43
CA THR A 175 1.24 1.42 -7.47
C THR A 175 1.81 2.40 -6.45
N GLY A 176 1.96 3.66 -6.82
CA GLY A 176 2.47 4.71 -5.94
C GLY A 176 1.54 5.91 -5.83
N ILE A 177 1.75 6.71 -4.80
CA ILE A 177 1.23 8.08 -4.68
C ILE A 177 2.43 9.02 -4.86
N HIS A 178 2.35 9.90 -5.87
CA HIS A 178 3.47 10.77 -6.20
C HIS A 178 3.04 12.10 -6.81
N ALA A 179 3.96 13.07 -6.73
CA ALA A 179 3.80 14.34 -7.43
C ALA A 179 3.79 14.15 -8.95
N TRP A 180 3.12 15.05 -9.65
CA TRP A 180 3.18 15.15 -11.10
C TRP A 180 3.66 16.53 -11.54
N TYR A 181 4.54 16.54 -12.52
CA TYR A 181 5.22 17.74 -13.02
C TYR A 181 4.35 18.66 -13.88
N ARG A 182 3.17 18.21 -14.30
CA ARG A 182 2.18 18.99 -15.05
C ARG A 182 0.91 19.18 -14.22
N ASN A 183 0.19 20.26 -14.49
CA ASN A 183 -1.11 20.50 -13.88
C ASN A 183 -2.21 19.67 -14.58
N GLU A 184 -2.19 18.35 -14.35
CA GLU A 184 -3.08 17.37 -14.97
C GLU A 184 -3.75 16.54 -13.86
N PHE A 185 -4.71 17.14 -13.15
CA PHE A 185 -5.47 16.52 -12.05
C PHE A 185 -6.96 16.45 -12.40
N GLY A 186 -7.68 15.45 -11.88
CA GLY A 186 -9.09 15.24 -12.25
C GLY A 186 -9.29 14.34 -13.47
N TYR A 187 -8.30 13.49 -13.80
CA TYR A 187 -8.31 12.67 -15.01
C TYR A 187 -8.00 11.19 -14.72
N LYS A 188 -8.39 10.34 -15.67
CA LYS A 188 -8.00 8.92 -15.78
C LYS A 188 -6.86 8.78 -16.79
N LYS A 189 -5.61 8.98 -16.37
CA LYS A 189 -4.45 9.14 -17.28
C LYS A 189 -3.14 8.52 -16.78
N SER A 190 -3.09 7.96 -15.58
CA SER A 190 -1.87 7.32 -15.09
C SER A 190 -1.82 5.84 -15.46
N ASN A 191 -0.67 5.21 -15.24
CA ASN A 191 -0.48 3.75 -15.35
C ASN A 191 -0.82 3.04 -14.02
N GLY A 192 -1.90 3.48 -13.36
CA GLY A 192 -2.35 2.95 -12.06
C GLY A 192 -1.97 3.81 -10.85
N CYS A 193 -0.83 4.52 -10.88
CA CYS A 193 -0.42 5.41 -9.78
C CYS A 193 -1.39 6.57 -9.53
N VAL A 194 -1.43 7.07 -8.29
CA VAL A 194 -2.14 8.29 -7.94
C VAL A 194 -1.20 9.48 -8.07
N ARG A 195 -1.52 10.38 -8.99
CA ARG A 195 -0.75 11.60 -9.28
C ARG A 195 -1.38 12.80 -8.58
N MET A 196 -0.59 13.59 -7.87
CA MET A 196 -1.08 14.75 -7.12
C MET A 196 -0.22 16.01 -7.29
N PRO A 197 -0.71 17.20 -6.90
CA PRO A 197 0.10 18.42 -6.94
C PRO A 197 1.39 18.28 -6.12
N PRO A 198 2.53 18.83 -6.56
CA PRO A 198 3.79 18.75 -5.81
C PRO A 198 3.71 19.26 -4.37
N ALA A 199 2.97 20.37 -4.15
CA ALA A 199 2.74 20.90 -2.80
C ALA A 199 2.00 19.91 -1.89
N ALA A 200 1.03 19.18 -2.46
CA ALA A 200 0.29 18.16 -1.72
C ALA A 200 1.18 16.94 -1.42
N GLN A 201 1.99 16.49 -2.38
CA GLN A 201 2.93 15.39 -2.16
C GLN A 201 3.93 15.72 -1.05
N LYS A 202 4.43 16.96 -0.99
CA LYS A 202 5.32 17.40 0.09
C LYS A 202 4.67 17.25 1.47
N VAL A 203 3.40 17.64 1.62
CA VAL A 203 2.65 17.42 2.87
C VAL A 203 2.62 15.94 3.24
N LEU A 204 2.30 15.05 2.30
CA LEU A 204 2.27 13.62 2.60
C LEU A 204 3.67 13.07 2.95
N LEU A 205 4.72 13.50 2.25
CA LEU A 205 6.10 13.12 2.57
C LEU A 205 6.56 13.65 3.94
N ASP A 206 5.99 14.73 4.44
CA ASP A 206 6.34 15.25 5.77
C ASP A 206 5.54 14.54 6.89
N GLN A 207 4.34 14.04 6.59
CA GLN A 207 3.37 13.62 7.60
C GLN A 207 3.08 12.12 7.65
N VAL A 208 3.19 11.41 6.52
CA VAL A 208 2.76 10.02 6.38
C VAL A 208 3.94 9.06 6.47
N ALA A 209 3.78 8.01 7.27
CA ALA A 209 4.80 6.98 7.49
C ALA A 209 4.41 5.63 6.86
N SER A 210 5.39 4.72 6.72
CA SER A 210 5.12 3.33 6.31
C SER A 210 4.07 2.66 7.20
N GLY A 211 3.27 1.79 6.61
CA GLY A 211 2.12 1.17 7.26
C GLY A 211 0.86 2.04 7.28
N THR A 212 0.92 3.32 6.88
CA THR A 212 -0.29 4.14 6.76
C THR A 212 -1.31 3.46 5.85
N SER A 213 -2.53 3.28 6.35
CA SER A 213 -3.58 2.60 5.59
C SER A 213 -4.02 3.45 4.41
N VAL A 214 -4.24 2.79 3.27
CA VAL A 214 -4.73 3.42 2.04
C VAL A 214 -5.94 2.63 1.56
N ILE A 215 -7.07 3.28 1.32
CA ILE A 215 -8.26 2.64 0.74
C ILE A 215 -8.60 3.34 -0.57
N VAL A 216 -8.68 2.55 -1.64
CA VAL A 216 -9.09 3.03 -2.96
C VAL A 216 -10.53 2.60 -3.22
N LEU A 217 -11.39 3.59 -3.35
CA LEU A 217 -12.82 3.46 -3.61
C LEU A 217 -13.13 3.81 -5.08
N PRO A 218 -14.26 3.30 -5.61
CA PRO A 218 -14.72 3.60 -6.97
C PRO A 218 -14.83 5.09 -7.32
#